data_AF-A0A835TDP4-F1
#
_entry.id   AF-A0A835TDP4-F1
#
_cell.length_a   1.000
_cell.length_b   1.000
_cell.length_c   1.000
_cell.angle_alpha   90.00
_cell.angle_beta   90.00
_cell.angle_gamma   90.00
#
_symmetry.space_group_name_H-M   'P 1'
#
loop_
_entity.id
_entity.type
_entity.pdbx_description
1 polymer ?
#
loop_
_entity_poly.entity_id
_entity_poly.type
_entity_poly.pdbx_seq_one_letter_code
_entity_poly.pdbx_strand_id
1 'polypeptide(L)'
;MGGPIIVHPLFQHTLATPPAPEPRTLEEVPEDVLRLIAQRLPTAQQLCVLACVNRRCKAVAEAEELWRAMCVTRFAITSHCSPPSWRKLYEFNHSFLYKVLLSRSAEQFNSGFSRSGGGFVGMGIAIA
;
A
#
# COMPACT_ATOMS: atom_id res chain seq x y z
N MET A 1 -8.36 -39.67 33.88
CA MET A 1 -7.73 -38.39 34.24
C MET A 1 -6.23 -38.57 34.16
N GLY A 2 -5.56 -37.98 33.16
CA GLY A 2 -4.10 -38.07 33.01
C GLY A 2 -3.43 -36.90 33.71
N GLY A 3 -2.59 -37.18 34.71
CA GLY A 3 -1.80 -36.16 35.40
C GLY A 3 -0.57 -35.72 34.60
N PRO A 4 0.09 -34.62 35.00
CA PRO A 4 1.31 -34.15 34.33
C PRO A 4 2.44 -35.17 34.47
N ILE A 5 3.09 -35.51 33.35
CA ILE A 5 4.26 -36.40 33.32
C ILE A 5 5.51 -35.52 33.33
N ILE A 6 6.36 -35.67 34.35
CA ILE A 6 7.66 -35.01 34.43
C ILE A 6 8.69 -35.97 33.82
N VAL A 7 9.30 -35.57 32.71
CA VAL A 7 10.30 -36.39 32.00
C VAL A 7 11.70 -35.83 32.22
N HIS A 8 12.65 -36.71 32.50
CA HIS A 8 14.05 -36.36 32.65
C HIS A 8 14.60 -35.77 31.33
N PRO A 9 15.46 -34.72 31.36
CA PRO A 9 15.89 -33.99 30.16
C PRO A 9 16.48 -34.87 29.05
N LEU A 10 17.17 -35.95 29.42
CA LEU A 10 17.76 -36.89 28.48
C LEU A 10 16.73 -37.72 27.68
N PHE A 11 15.49 -37.83 28.15
CA PHE A 11 14.42 -38.62 27.54
C PHE A 11 13.36 -37.76 26.85
N GLN A 12 13.63 -36.48 26.58
CA GLN A 12 12.70 -35.62 25.81
C GLN A 12 12.35 -36.19 24.43
N HIS A 13 13.25 -36.95 23.82
CA HIS A 13 13.05 -37.58 22.50
C HIS A 13 12.04 -38.73 22.50
N THR A 14 11.62 -39.24 23.67
CA THR A 14 10.59 -40.28 23.79
C THR A 14 9.19 -39.72 24.00
N LEU A 15 9.06 -38.41 24.22
CA LEU A 15 7.77 -37.73 24.20
C LEU A 15 7.22 -37.80 22.78
N ALA A 16 5.95 -38.20 22.65
CA ALA A 16 5.23 -38.06 21.39
C ALA A 16 5.31 -36.59 20.97
N THR A 17 6.03 -36.30 19.88
CA THR A 17 6.07 -34.95 19.31
C THR A 17 4.62 -34.54 19.06
N PRO A 18 4.14 -33.44 19.67
CA PRO A 18 2.80 -32.97 19.37
C PRO A 18 2.72 -32.75 17.85
N PRO A 19 1.63 -33.16 17.18
CA PRO A 19 1.50 -32.94 15.75
C PRO A 19 1.72 -31.45 15.48
N ALA A 20 2.65 -31.15 14.56
CA ALA A 20 2.89 -29.77 14.17
C ALA A 20 1.55 -29.16 13.76
N PRO A 21 1.20 -27.95 14.24
CA PRO A 21 -0.04 -27.32 13.84
C PRO A 21 -0.06 -27.22 12.31
N GLU A 22 -1.13 -27.71 11.69
CA GLU A 22 -1.28 -27.66 10.24
C GLU A 22 -1.15 -26.20 9.76
N PRO A 23 -0.41 -25.95 8.67
CA PRO A 23 -0.24 -24.60 8.16
C PRO A 23 -1.59 -24.05 7.69
N ARG A 24 -2.15 -23.11 8.46
CA ARG A 24 -3.36 -22.40 8.05
C ARG A 24 -3.07 -21.54 6.83
N THR A 25 -3.91 -21.67 5.82
CA THR A 25 -3.74 -20.94 4.57
C THR A 25 -4.54 -19.64 4.58
N LEU A 26 -4.12 -18.70 3.73
CA LEU A 26 -4.84 -17.44 3.52
C LEU A 26 -6.24 -17.66 2.91
N GLU A 27 -6.51 -18.86 2.39
CA GLU A 27 -7.81 -19.26 1.85
C GLU A 27 -8.86 -19.47 2.95
N GLU A 28 -8.45 -19.77 4.17
CA GLU A 28 -9.35 -19.93 5.32
C GLU A 28 -9.83 -18.58 5.89
N VAL A 29 -9.15 -17.49 5.53
CA VAL A 29 -9.47 -16.16 6.06
C VAL A 29 -10.79 -15.66 5.45
N PRO A 30 -11.75 -15.18 6.26
CA PRO A 30 -12.99 -14.58 5.75
C PRO A 30 -12.73 -13.36 4.88
N GLU A 31 -13.58 -13.14 3.86
CA GLU A 31 -13.41 -12.00 2.94
C GLU A 31 -13.48 -10.65 3.64
N ASP A 32 -14.34 -10.52 4.66
CA ASP A 32 -14.45 -9.29 5.43
C ASP A 32 -13.14 -8.93 6.15
N VAL A 33 -12.43 -9.94 6.65
CA VAL A 33 -11.11 -9.75 7.26
C VAL A 33 -10.09 -9.33 6.20
N LEU A 34 -10.12 -9.92 5.01
CA LEU A 34 -9.26 -9.49 3.89
C LEU A 34 -9.54 -8.03 3.50
N ARG A 35 -10.82 -7.60 3.46
CA ARG A 35 -11.18 -6.20 3.22
C ARG A 35 -10.65 -5.28 4.32
N LEU A 36 -10.78 -5.67 5.59
CA LEU A 36 -10.23 -4.90 6.69
C LEU A 36 -8.71 -4.75 6.60
N ILE A 37 -8.00 -5.82 6.21
CA ILE A 37 -6.56 -5.75 5.96
C ILE A 37 -6.28 -4.78 4.81
N ALA A 38 -6.98 -4.90 3.69
CA ALA A 38 -6.80 -4.05 2.52
C ALA A 38 -7.07 -2.56 2.82
N GLN A 39 -8.09 -2.24 3.62
CA GLN A 39 -8.38 -0.88 4.08
C GLN A 39 -7.27 -0.26 4.93
N ARG A 40 -6.45 -1.09 5.58
CA ARG A 40 -5.32 -0.63 6.41
C ARG A 40 -4.03 -0.48 5.64
N LEU A 41 -4.00 -0.81 4.34
CA LEU A 41 -2.81 -0.65 3.51
C LEU A 41 -2.65 0.83 3.09
N PRO A 42 -1.59 1.53 3.54
CA PRO A 42 -1.42 2.97 3.28
C PRO A 42 -1.04 3.33 1.84
N THR A 43 -0.59 2.38 1.03
CA THR A 43 -0.04 2.67 -0.30
C THR A 43 -0.65 1.81 -1.41
N ALA A 44 -0.78 2.41 -2.60
CA ALA A 44 -1.26 1.70 -3.79
C ALA A 44 -0.32 0.55 -4.18
N GLN A 45 0.98 0.69 -3.91
CA GLN A 45 1.95 -0.38 -4.12
C GLN A 45 1.61 -1.62 -3.29
N GLN A 46 1.27 -1.45 -2.01
CA GLN A 46 0.88 -2.57 -1.15
C GLN A 46 -0.42 -3.21 -1.60
N LEU A 47 -1.39 -2.43 -2.09
CA LEU A 47 -2.61 -2.98 -2.70
C LEU A 47 -2.30 -3.79 -3.98
N CYS A 48 -1.40 -3.30 -4.83
CA CYS A 48 -0.95 -4.05 -6.00
C CYS A 48 -0.24 -5.36 -5.62
N VAL A 49 0.60 -5.35 -4.57
CA VAL A 49 1.26 -6.56 -4.05
C VAL A 49 0.22 -7.54 -3.51
N LEU A 50 -0.78 -7.05 -2.75
CA LEU A 50 -1.88 -7.88 -2.26
C LEU A 50 -2.65 -8.54 -3.42
N ALA A 51 -2.88 -7.80 -4.52
CA ALA A 51 -3.56 -8.33 -5.70
C ALA A 51 -2.80 -9.47 -6.40
N CYS A 52 -1.49 -9.57 -6.19
CA CYS A 52 -0.65 -10.64 -6.75
C CYS A 52 -0.66 -11.93 -5.91
N VAL A 53 -1.20 -11.91 -4.67
CA VAL A 53 -1.11 -13.07 -3.75
C VAL A 53 -2.01 -14.22 -4.20
N ASN A 54 -3.30 -13.95 -4.38
CA ASN A 54 -4.28 -14.94 -4.86
C ASN A 54 -5.52 -14.23 -5.45
N ARG A 55 -6.45 -15.00 -6.02
CA ARG A 55 -7.66 -14.44 -6.68
C ARG A 55 -8.58 -13.68 -5.72
N ARG A 56 -8.70 -14.11 -4.46
CA ARG A 56 -9.55 -13.45 -3.45
C ARG A 56 -8.94 -12.11 -3.04
N CYS A 57 -7.64 -12.08 -2.80
CA CYS A 57 -6.89 -10.87 -2.52
C CYS A 57 -6.93 -9.89 -3.69
N LYS A 58 -6.90 -10.38 -4.95
CA LYS A 58 -7.11 -9.56 -6.14
C LYS A 58 -8.48 -8.88 -6.13
N ALA A 59 -9.55 -9.65 -5.94
CA ALA A 59 -10.91 -9.10 -5.91
C ALA A 59 -11.07 -8.01 -4.83
N VAL A 60 -10.50 -8.25 -3.64
CA VAL A 60 -10.51 -7.28 -2.55
C VAL A 60 -9.67 -6.04 -2.86
N ALA A 61 -8.46 -6.22 -3.40
CA ALA A 61 -7.56 -5.10 -3.71
C ALA A 61 -8.05 -4.23 -4.88
N GLU A 62 -8.88 -4.78 -5.77
CA GLU A 62 -9.48 -4.07 -6.90
C GLU A 62 -10.81 -3.37 -6.54
N ALA A 63 -11.26 -3.43 -5.28
CA ALA A 63 -12.47 -2.77 -4.82
C ALA A 63 -12.39 -1.24 -4.99
N GLU A 64 -13.38 -0.67 -5.69
CA GLU A 64 -13.41 0.75 -6.05
C GLU A 64 -13.41 1.69 -4.82
N GLU A 65 -13.98 1.26 -3.69
CA GLU A 65 -13.99 2.01 -2.44
C GLU A 65 -12.58 2.29 -1.90
N LEU A 66 -11.66 1.32 -2.05
CA LEU A 66 -10.27 1.46 -1.62
C LEU A 66 -9.53 2.50 -2.47
N TRP A 67 -9.69 2.41 -3.79
CA TRP A 67 -9.08 3.34 -4.74
C TRP A 67 -9.66 4.75 -4.61
N ARG A 68 -10.96 4.87 -4.31
CA ARG A 68 -11.60 6.15 -3.97
C ARG A 68 -10.98 6.77 -2.71
N ALA A 69 -10.91 6.01 -1.62
CA ALA A 69 -10.32 6.49 -0.37
C ALA A 69 -8.86 6.94 -0.56
N MET A 70 -8.08 6.17 -1.32
CA MET A 70 -6.72 6.54 -1.69
C MET A 70 -6.65 7.84 -2.49
N CYS A 71 -7.50 8.01 -3.51
CA CYS A 71 -7.56 9.21 -4.33
C CYS A 71 -7.92 10.45 -3.51
N VAL A 72 -8.93 10.36 -2.65
CA VAL A 72 -9.35 11.45 -1.75
C VAL A 72 -8.20 11.82 -0.80
N THR A 73 -7.54 10.83 -0.20
CA THR A 73 -6.48 11.06 0.79
C THR A 73 -5.20 11.60 0.17
N ARG A 74 -4.79 11.13 -1.02
CA ARG A 74 -3.51 11.52 -1.63
C ARG A 74 -3.58 12.71 -2.58
N PHE A 75 -4.71 12.90 -3.27
CA PHE A 75 -4.84 13.91 -4.31
C PHE A 75 -5.91 14.96 -3.99
N ALA A 76 -6.46 14.95 -2.77
CA ALA A 76 -7.49 15.89 -2.32
C ALA A 76 -8.71 16.00 -3.26
N ILE A 77 -9.07 14.88 -3.90
CA ILE A 77 -10.22 14.83 -4.83
C ILE A 77 -11.51 14.94 -4.02
N THR A 78 -12.44 15.77 -4.49
CA THR A 78 -13.75 15.93 -3.86
C THR A 78 -14.55 14.63 -3.94
N SER A 79 -15.22 14.26 -2.85
CA SER A 79 -16.01 13.03 -2.73
C SER A 79 -17.22 12.96 -3.67
N HIS A 80 -17.63 14.08 -4.28
CA HIS A 80 -18.75 14.18 -5.21
C HIS A 80 -18.42 13.78 -6.66
N CYS A 81 -17.15 13.56 -6.99
CA CYS A 81 -16.76 13.08 -8.31
C CYS A 81 -17.16 11.61 -8.48
N SER A 82 -17.69 11.24 -9.64
CA SER A 82 -17.98 9.84 -10.00
C SER A 82 -17.22 9.46 -11.27
N PRO A 83 -15.89 9.22 -11.16
CA PRO A 83 -15.11 8.78 -12.31
C PRO A 83 -15.57 7.39 -12.77
N PRO A 84 -15.33 7.04 -14.05
CA PRO A 84 -15.64 5.70 -14.57
C PRO A 84 -14.79 4.59 -13.93
N SER A 85 -13.61 4.92 -13.37
CA SER A 85 -12.83 4.04 -12.49
C SER A 85 -11.89 4.85 -11.62
N TRP A 86 -11.97 4.66 -10.30
CA TRP A 86 -11.09 5.31 -9.33
C TRP A 86 -9.64 4.83 -9.46
N ARG A 87 -9.42 3.58 -9.86
CA ARG A 87 -8.08 3.04 -10.10
C ARG A 87 -7.39 3.74 -11.27
N LYS A 88 -8.07 3.87 -12.41
CA LYS A 88 -7.53 4.58 -13.58
C LYS A 88 -7.24 6.04 -13.26
N LEU A 89 -8.11 6.68 -12.47
CA LEU A 89 -7.89 8.05 -12.00
C LEU A 89 -6.64 8.15 -11.11
N TYR A 90 -6.43 7.20 -10.20
CA TYR A 90 -5.23 7.13 -9.37
C TYR A 90 -3.97 7.00 -10.24
N GLU A 91 -3.96 6.08 -11.21
CA GLU A 91 -2.84 5.86 -12.13
C GLU A 91 -2.52 7.11 -12.95
N PHE A 92 -3.56 7.79 -13.45
CA PHE A 92 -3.42 9.06 -14.15
C PHE A 92 -2.80 10.13 -13.25
N ASN A 93 -3.36 10.38 -12.07
CA ASN A 93 -2.87 11.41 -11.16
C ASN A 93 -1.44 11.14 -10.70
N HIS A 94 -1.12 9.88 -10.39
CA HIS A 94 0.23 9.47 -10.00
C HIS A 94 1.24 9.68 -11.13
N SER A 95 0.92 9.24 -12.35
CA SER A 95 1.80 9.41 -13.51
C SER A 95 1.95 10.87 -13.93
N PHE A 96 0.88 11.66 -13.84
CA PHE A 96 0.89 13.09 -14.10
C PHE A 96 1.79 13.84 -13.11
N LEU A 97 1.62 13.60 -11.81
CA LEU A 97 2.49 14.20 -10.77
C LEU A 97 3.95 13.87 -11.02
N TYR A 98 4.26 12.62 -11.32
CA TYR A 98 5.63 12.21 -11.63
C TYR A 98 6.20 12.95 -12.85
N LYS A 99 5.43 13.04 -13.94
CA LYS A 99 5.83 13.78 -15.15
C LYS A 99 6.04 15.27 -14.89
N VAL A 100 5.13 15.92 -14.17
CA VAL A 100 5.22 17.35 -13.84
C VAL A 100 6.41 17.65 -12.92
N LEU A 101 6.67 16.79 -11.94
CA LEU A 101 7.85 16.93 -11.07
C LEU A 101 9.14 16.79 -11.87
N LEU A 102 9.22 15.80 -12.76
CA LEU A 102 10.38 15.60 -13.63
C LEU A 102 10.58 16.76 -14.61
N SER A 103 9.51 17.27 -15.23
CA SER A 103 9.63 18.38 -16.19
C SER A 103 10.11 19.66 -15.51
N ARG A 104 9.58 20.00 -14.32
CA ARG A 104 10.08 21.14 -13.53
C ARG A 104 11.53 20.97 -13.10
N SER A 105 11.93 19.75 -12.74
CA SER A 105 13.32 19.46 -12.40
C SER A 105 14.22 19.66 -13.63
N ALA A 106 13.82 19.13 -14.79
CA ALA A 106 14.56 19.29 -16.04
C ALA A 106 14.65 20.76 -16.48
N GLU A 107 13.58 21.53 -16.34
CA GLU A 107 13.56 22.99 -16.60
C GLU A 107 14.46 23.75 -15.62
N GLN A 108 14.47 23.39 -14.33
CA GLN A 108 15.37 23.97 -13.34
C GLN A 108 16.85 23.64 -13.66
N PHE A 109 17.17 22.41 -14.05
CA PHE A 109 18.53 22.05 -14.49
C PHE A 109 18.95 22.74 -15.79
N ASN A 110 18.06 22.89 -16.77
CA ASN A 110 18.35 23.62 -18.02
C ASN A 110 18.47 25.14 -17.79
N SER A 111 17.70 25.71 -16.87
CA SER A 111 17.83 27.12 -16.48
C SER A 111 19.09 27.39 -15.63
N GLY A 112 19.63 26.37 -14.97
CA GLY A 112 20.87 26.44 -14.18
C GLY A 112 22.17 26.47 -14.99
N PHE A 113 22.14 26.13 -16.29
CA PHE A 113 23.29 26.25 -17.19
C PHE A 113 23.30 27.54 -18.04
N SER A 114 22.51 28.54 -17.65
CA SER A 114 22.53 29.87 -18.24
C SER A 114 22.38 30.97 -17.20
N ARG A 115 23.36 31.08 -16.30
CA ARG A 115 23.94 32.37 -15.87
C ARG A 115 24.99 32.17 -14.77
N SER A 116 26.25 32.39 -15.13
CA SER A 116 27.04 33.34 -14.35
C SER A 116 26.23 34.63 -14.26
N GLY A 117 25.73 34.95 -13.07
CA GLY A 117 25.14 36.27 -12.79
C GLY A 117 23.83 36.25 -12.00
N GLY A 118 23.97 36.13 -10.67
CA GLY A 118 23.33 37.00 -9.68
C GLY A 118 21.81 36.97 -9.51
N GLY A 119 21.37 36.70 -8.28
CA GLY A 119 20.09 37.19 -7.76
C GLY A 119 19.19 36.13 -7.14
N PHE A 120 19.43 35.81 -5.87
CA PHE A 120 18.47 35.11 -5.00
C PHE A 120 17.28 36.02 -4.72
N VAL A 121 16.06 35.63 -5.10
CA VAL A 121 14.82 36.12 -4.47
C VAL A 121 13.86 34.94 -4.35
N GLY A 122 13.78 34.39 -3.13
CA GLY A 122 12.70 33.51 -2.74
C GLY A 122 11.41 34.30 -2.61
N MET A 123 10.31 33.78 -3.13
CA MET A 123 8.99 34.35 -2.90
C MET A 123 8.02 33.24 -2.51
N GLY A 124 7.57 33.33 -1.26
CA GLY A 124 6.64 32.41 -0.62
C GLY A 124 5.24 32.47 -1.23
N ILE A 125 4.53 31.35 -1.07
CA ILE A 125 3.13 31.19 -1.44
C ILE A 125 2.29 31.92 -0.37
N ALA A 126 1.59 32.98 -0.78
CA ALA A 126 0.55 33.61 0.01
C ALA A 126 -0.78 32.85 -0.20
N ILE A 127 -1.42 32.46 0.90
CA ILE A 127 -2.80 31.97 0.94
C ILE A 127 -3.64 33.10 1.55
N ALA A 128 -4.64 33.56 0.81
CA ALA A 128 -5.84 34.24 1.32
C ALA A 128 -6.98 33.97 0.33
#